data_AF-A0A414B024-F1
#
_entry.id   AF-A0A414B024-F1
#
_cell.length_a   1.000
_cell.length_b   1.000
_cell.length_c   1.000
_cell.angle_alpha   90.00
_cell.angle_beta   90.00
_cell.angle_gamma   90.00
#
_symmetry.space_group_name_H-M   'P 1'
#
loop_
_entity.id
_entity.type
_entity.pdbx_description
1 polymer ?
#
loop_
_entity_poly.entity_id
_entity_poly.type
_entity_poly.pdbx_seq_one_letter_code
_entity_poly.pdbx_strand_id
1 'polypeptide(L)'
;MIVMENMTLSVEPSDTLLTSVDDSATELSMEAEDVTKVPESMDYEDLKNKPSLNGKTISGNMTEIDPTVGDWAKEPTRPVYNAADVGAVGKDELTDIPTDVLEQMWNSI
;
A
#
# COMPACT_ATOMS: atom_id res chain seq x y z
N MET A 1 55.93 0.48 31.17
CA MET A 1 54.74 1.33 31.02
C MET A 1 54.12 0.97 29.68
N ILE A 2 52.95 0.33 29.68
CA ILE A 2 52.26 0.00 28.43
C ILE A 2 51.33 1.19 28.17
N VAL A 3 51.63 1.94 27.12
CA VAL A 3 50.71 2.94 26.59
C VAL A 3 49.71 2.16 25.74
N MET A 4 48.46 2.05 26.22
CA MET A 4 47.39 1.46 25.43
C MET A 4 46.90 2.54 24.47
N GLU A 5 47.27 2.41 23.20
CA GLU A 5 46.85 3.31 22.14
C GLU A 5 45.58 2.71 21.52
N ASN A 6 44.46 3.39 21.73
CA ASN A 6 43.12 3.16 21.16
C ASN A 6 42.38 1.89 21.66
N MET A 7 41.39 2.10 22.54
CA MET A 7 40.41 1.07 22.94
C MET A 7 39.14 1.19 22.09
N THR A 8 38.69 0.08 21.52
CA THR A 8 37.37 -0.03 20.87
C THR A 8 36.39 -0.74 21.79
N LEU A 9 35.17 -0.22 21.90
CA LEU A 9 34.10 -0.78 22.74
C LEU A 9 32.84 -0.97 21.89
N SER A 10 32.27 -2.18 21.91
CA SER A 10 30.97 -2.47 21.28
C SER A 10 29.87 -2.20 22.30
N VAL A 11 28.86 -1.42 21.90
CA VAL A 11 27.77 -0.95 22.76
C VAL A 11 26.45 -1.14 22.04
N GLU A 12 25.41 -1.52 22.78
CA GLU A 12 24.05 -1.62 22.25
C GLU A 12 23.30 -0.27 22.41
N PRO A 13 22.24 -0.01 21.61
CA PRO A 13 21.52 1.27 21.66
C PRO A 13 20.92 1.64 23.03
N SER A 14 20.65 0.64 23.87
CA SER A 14 20.12 0.83 25.23
C SER A 14 21.19 1.13 26.28
N ASP A 15 22.47 1.02 25.92
CA ASP A 15 23.56 1.12 26.88
C ASP A 15 23.83 2.57 27.27
N THR A 16 24.22 2.76 28.53
CA THR A 16 24.63 4.05 29.06
C THR A 16 26.15 4.06 29.22
N LEU A 17 26.84 4.93 28.49
CA LEU A 17 28.28 5.11 28.64
C LEU A 17 28.58 6.14 29.73
N LEU A 18 29.30 5.70 30.77
CA LEU A 18 29.85 6.58 31.78
C LEU A 18 31.35 6.74 31.54
N THR A 19 31.80 7.97 31.35
CA THR A 19 33.22 8.32 31.20
C THR A 19 33.62 9.31 32.27
N SER A 20 34.85 9.21 32.76
CA SER A 20 35.45 10.17 33.69
C SER A 20 36.66 10.80 33.02
N VAL A 21 36.70 12.13 32.96
CA VAL A 21 37.85 12.88 32.47
C VAL A 21 38.71 13.31 33.65
N ASP A 22 40.03 13.25 33.49
CA ASP A 22 40.98 13.77 34.47
C ASP A 22 41.01 15.31 34.38
N ASP A 23 41.14 16.02 35.50
CA ASP A 23 41.17 17.50 35.55
C ASP A 23 42.31 18.10 34.69
N SER A 24 43.32 17.30 34.33
CA SER A 24 44.42 17.71 33.45
C SER A 24 44.10 17.68 31.95
N ALA A 25 43.00 17.03 31.54
CA ALA A 25 42.60 16.93 30.14
C ALA A 25 41.80 18.17 29.71
N THR A 26 42.26 18.85 28.65
CA THR A 26 41.63 20.07 28.14
C THR A 26 40.53 19.82 27.12
N GLU A 27 40.56 18.66 26.43
CA GLU A 27 39.61 18.31 25.37
C GLU A 27 39.29 16.81 25.40
N LEU A 28 38.03 16.48 25.09
CA LEU A 28 37.55 15.12 24.92
C LEU A 28 37.06 14.96 23.47
N SER A 29 37.69 14.07 22.70
CA SER A 29 37.25 13.72 21.34
C SER A 29 36.64 12.31 21.34
N MET A 30 35.41 12.20 20.84
CA MET A 30 34.71 10.93 20.66
C MET A 30 34.29 10.82 19.21
N GLU A 31 34.69 9.75 18.54
CA GLU A 31 34.32 9.47 17.15
C GLU A 31 33.54 8.15 17.13
N ALA A 32 32.35 8.16 16.53
CA ALA A 32 31.55 6.97 16.33
C ALA A 32 31.87 6.36 14.96
N GLU A 33 32.42 5.16 14.94
CA GLU A 33 32.70 4.41 13.72
C GLU A 33 31.47 3.58 13.37
N ASP A 34 30.83 3.92 12.25
CA ASP A 34 29.69 3.20 11.65
C ASP A 34 28.39 3.18 12.49
N VAL A 35 27.71 4.33 12.55
CA VAL A 35 26.34 4.42 13.09
C VAL A 35 25.38 3.76 12.10
N THR A 36 25.02 2.50 12.35
CA THR A 36 23.87 1.89 11.68
C THR A 36 22.62 2.65 12.11
N LYS A 37 22.05 3.45 11.19
CA LYS A 37 20.78 4.13 11.44
C LYS A 37 19.71 3.05 11.54
N VAL A 38 19.30 2.71 12.76
CA VAL A 38 18.05 1.98 12.98
C VAL A 38 16.97 2.81 12.29
N PRO A 39 16.19 2.23 11.35
CA PRO A 39 15.15 2.98 10.68
C PRO A 39 14.17 3.50 11.74
N GLU A 40 13.92 4.82 11.71
CA GLU A 40 13.02 5.50 12.66
C GLU A 40 11.60 4.92 12.61
N SER A 41 11.26 4.28 11.49
CA SER A 41 9.98 3.65 11.23
C SER A 41 10.17 2.46 10.27
N MET A 42 9.44 1.37 10.53
CA MET A 42 9.27 0.28 9.57
C MET A 42 8.03 0.49 8.67
N ASP A 43 7.37 1.64 8.77
CA ASP A 43 6.26 1.97 7.90
C ASP A 43 6.75 2.12 6.46
N TYR A 44 6.04 1.44 5.56
CA TYR A 44 6.30 1.52 4.13
C TYR A 44 6.16 2.97 3.62
N GLU A 45 5.31 3.78 4.27
CA GLU A 45 5.09 5.15 3.89
C GLU A 45 6.29 6.09 4.17
N ASP A 46 7.26 5.66 4.97
CA ASP A 46 8.46 6.44 5.29
C ASP A 46 9.69 6.06 4.44
N LEU A 47 9.55 5.08 3.55
CA LEU A 47 10.64 4.66 2.67
C LEU A 47 11.02 5.77 1.69
N LYS A 48 12.32 6.07 1.61
CA LYS A 48 12.86 7.08 0.67
C LYS A 48 12.81 6.63 -0.79
N ASN A 49 12.78 5.32 -1.02
CA ASN A 49 12.92 4.68 -2.33
C ASN A 49 11.63 3.94 -2.73
N LYS A 50 10.49 4.63 -2.70
CA LYS A 50 9.21 4.05 -3.11
C LYS A 50 9.22 3.70 -4.60
N PRO A 51 8.60 2.59 -5.00
CA PRO A 51 8.43 2.24 -6.41
C PRO A 51 7.53 3.26 -7.11
N SER A 52 7.66 3.34 -8.43
CA SER A 52 6.81 4.18 -9.27
C SER A 52 6.26 3.39 -10.45
N LEU A 53 5.06 3.77 -10.90
CA LEU A 53 4.43 3.27 -12.11
C LEU A 53 4.15 4.47 -13.02
N ASN A 54 4.68 4.46 -14.24
CA ASN A 54 4.54 5.55 -15.21
C ASN A 54 4.95 6.93 -14.66
N GLY A 55 6.01 6.98 -13.85
CA GLY A 55 6.51 8.23 -13.24
C GLY A 55 5.70 8.71 -12.02
N LYS A 56 4.63 8.01 -11.63
CA LYS A 56 3.87 8.28 -10.41
C LYS A 56 4.34 7.35 -9.29
N THR A 57 4.75 7.92 -8.16
CA THR A 57 5.14 7.14 -6.97
C THR A 57 3.93 6.39 -6.41
N ILE A 58 4.11 5.12 -6.05
CA ILE A 58 3.09 4.26 -5.45
C ILE A 58 3.11 4.45 -3.93
N SER A 59 1.98 4.87 -3.35
CA SER A 59 1.83 5.13 -1.92
C SER A 59 0.36 5.05 -1.54
N GLY A 60 0.08 4.45 -0.38
CA GLY A 60 -1.27 4.26 0.15
C GLY A 60 -2.25 3.59 -0.82
N ASN A 61 -3.52 3.98 -0.71
CA ASN A 61 -4.59 3.54 -1.60
C ASN A 61 -4.52 4.33 -2.92
N MET A 62 -4.32 3.61 -4.03
CA MET A 62 -4.30 4.20 -5.37
C MET A 62 -5.54 3.81 -6.17
N THR A 63 -6.01 4.74 -6.98
CA THR A 63 -7.02 4.47 -8.01
C THR A 63 -6.38 3.75 -9.19
N GLU A 64 -7.13 2.84 -9.81
CA GLU A 64 -6.75 2.13 -11.03
C GLU A 64 -6.46 3.11 -12.18
N ILE A 65 -5.37 2.88 -12.93
CA ILE A 65 -4.91 3.78 -14.01
C ILE A 65 -4.78 3.09 -15.37
N ASP A 66 -4.93 1.77 -15.45
CA ASP A 66 -4.78 1.03 -16.70
C ASP A 66 -5.86 1.49 -17.72
N PRO A 67 -5.46 2.00 -18.90
CA PRO A 67 -6.40 2.44 -19.92
C PRO A 67 -7.15 1.29 -20.59
N THR A 68 -6.69 0.05 -20.45
CA THR A 68 -7.36 -1.15 -20.97
C THR A 68 -8.50 -1.60 -20.06
N VAL A 69 -8.52 -1.14 -18.81
CA VAL A 69 -9.62 -1.36 -17.88
C VAL A 69 -10.73 -0.35 -18.20
N GLY A 70 -11.94 -0.86 -18.45
CA GLY A 70 -13.12 -0.01 -18.67
C GLY A 70 -13.50 0.75 -17.41
N ASP A 71 -14.04 1.96 -17.55
CA ASP A 71 -14.31 2.85 -16.41
C ASP A 71 -15.27 2.24 -15.39
N TRP A 72 -16.24 1.44 -15.84
CA TRP A 72 -17.17 0.70 -14.97
C TRP A 72 -16.47 -0.24 -13.99
N ALA A 73 -15.25 -0.71 -14.30
CA ALA A 73 -14.47 -1.59 -13.45
C ALA A 73 -13.49 -0.85 -12.54
N LYS A 74 -13.27 0.45 -12.77
CA LYS A 74 -12.43 1.32 -11.92
C LYS A 74 -13.21 1.86 -10.71
N GLU A 75 -14.53 1.91 -10.82
CA GLU A 75 -15.41 2.34 -9.74
C GLU A 75 -15.45 1.30 -8.61
N PRO A 76 -15.51 1.73 -7.34
CA PRO A 76 -15.52 0.82 -6.18
C PRO A 76 -16.80 -0.02 -6.09
N THR A 77 -17.88 0.40 -6.75
CA THR A 77 -19.18 -0.27 -6.75
C THR A 77 -19.56 -0.73 -8.14
N ARG A 78 -20.15 -1.93 -8.23
CA ARG A 78 -20.63 -2.46 -9.50
C ARG A 78 -21.76 -1.58 -10.07
N PRO A 79 -21.85 -1.43 -11.40
CA PRO A 79 -23.00 -0.80 -12.04
C PRO A 79 -24.29 -1.54 -11.69
N VAL A 80 -25.37 -0.78 -11.49
CA VAL A 80 -26.73 -1.32 -11.32
C VAL A 80 -27.49 -1.08 -12.61
N TYR A 81 -28.02 -2.15 -13.20
CA TYR A 81 -28.86 -2.09 -14.38
C TYR A 81 -30.31 -2.47 -14.02
N ASN A 82 -31.26 -1.76 -14.61
CA ASN A 82 -32.67 -2.10 -14.61
C ASN A 82 -33.07 -2.77 -15.95
N ALA A 83 -34.30 -3.28 -16.05
CA ALA A 83 -34.77 -3.95 -17.26
C ALA A 83 -34.77 -3.02 -18.48
N ALA A 84 -35.14 -1.74 -18.31
CA ALA A 84 -35.15 -0.76 -19.39
C ALA A 84 -33.74 -0.47 -19.94
N ASP A 85 -32.69 -0.54 -19.10
CA ASP A 85 -31.29 -0.32 -19.52
C ASP A 85 -30.81 -1.35 -20.54
N VAL A 86 -31.42 -2.53 -20.58
CA VAL A 86 -31.08 -3.63 -21.49
C VAL A 86 -32.20 -3.99 -22.47
N GLY A 87 -33.25 -3.17 -22.54
CA GLY A 87 -34.43 -3.43 -23.37
C GLY A 87 -35.19 -4.71 -22.97
N ALA A 88 -35.01 -5.18 -21.73
CA ALA A 88 -35.77 -6.27 -21.16
C ALA A 88 -37.12 -5.77 -20.63
N VAL A 89 -38.07 -6.69 -20.54
CA VAL A 89 -39.40 -6.44 -19.97
C VAL A 89 -39.26 -6.31 -18.45
N GLY A 90 -39.84 -5.25 -17.87
CA GLY A 90 -39.86 -5.05 -16.43
C GLY A 90 -40.63 -6.17 -15.72
N LYS A 91 -40.26 -6.49 -14.48
CA LYS A 91 -40.97 -7.51 -13.67
C LYS A 91 -42.49 -7.26 -13.61
N ASP A 92 -42.89 -6.00 -13.53
CA ASP A 92 -44.29 -5.58 -13.41
C ASP A 92 -45.01 -5.54 -14.77
N GLU A 93 -44.26 -5.63 -15.87
CA GLU A 93 -44.78 -5.69 -17.24
C GLU A 93 -44.95 -7.14 -17.73
N LEU A 94 -44.49 -8.12 -16.94
CA LEU A 94 -44.75 -9.53 -17.20
C LEU A 94 -46.24 -9.79 -16.99
N THR A 95 -46.94 -10.03 -18.09
CA THR A 95 -48.30 -10.56 -18.07
C THR A 95 -48.22 -12.08 -18.02
N ASP A 96 -49.09 -12.72 -17.25
CA ASP A 96 -49.23 -14.18 -17.27
C ASP A 96 -49.65 -14.58 -18.68
N ILE A 97 -48.74 -15.18 -19.45
CA ILE A 97 -49.05 -15.73 -20.77
C ILE A 97 -49.72 -17.08 -20.54
N PRO A 98 -50.99 -17.27 -20.95
CA PRO A 98 -51.64 -18.55 -20.78
C PRO A 98 -50.98 -19.61 -21.68
N THR A 99 -50.98 -20.86 -21.20
CA THR A 99 -50.17 -21.94 -21.79
C THR A 99 -50.54 -22.27 -23.24
N ASP A 100 -51.80 -22.04 -23.61
CA ASP A 100 -52.31 -22.20 -24.98
C ASP A 100 -51.70 -21.19 -25.98
N VAL A 101 -51.41 -19.97 -25.53
CA VAL A 101 -50.70 -18.96 -26.32
C VAL A 101 -49.23 -19.34 -26.48
N LEU A 102 -48.59 -19.85 -25.42
CA LEU A 102 -47.21 -20.35 -25.48
C LEU A 102 -47.07 -21.52 -26.45
N GLU A 103 -48.01 -22.47 -26.43
CA GLU A 103 -48.04 -23.60 -27.35
C GLU A 103 -48.22 -23.15 -28.81
N GLN A 104 -49.08 -22.16 -29.08
CA GLN A 104 -49.22 -21.60 -30.44
C GLN A 104 -47.96 -20.91 -30.93
N MET A 105 -47.28 -20.13 -30.08
CA MET A 105 -46.02 -19.47 -30.44
C MET A 105 -44.91 -20.49 -30.74
N TRP A 106 -44.81 -21.55 -29.93
CA TRP A 106 -43.83 -22.61 -30.11
C TRP A 106 -44.07 -23.44 -31.38
N ASN A 107 -45.32 -23.74 -31.70
CA ASN A 107 -45.69 -24.50 -32.90
C ASN A 107 -45.69 -23.66 -34.19
N SER A 108 -45.41 -22.35 -34.10
CA SER A 108 -45.33 -21.43 -35.24
C SER A 108 -43.89 -21.02 -35.62
N ILE A 109 -42.88 -21.56 -34.91
CA ILE A 109 -41.45 -21.43 -35.25
C ILE A 109 -41.00 -22.63 -36.10
#